data_AF-A0A1F8BPS6-F1
#
_entry.id   AF-A0A1F8BPS6-F1
#
_cell.length_a   1.000
_cell.length_b   1.000
_cell.length_c   1.000
_cell.angle_alpha   90.00
_cell.angle_beta   90.00
_cell.angle_gamma   90.00
#
_symmetry.space_group_name_H-M   'P 1'
#
loop_
_entity.id
_entity.type
_entity.pdbx_description
1 polymer ?
#
loop_
_entity_poly.entity_id
_entity_poly.type
_entity_poly.pdbx_seq_one_letter_code
_entity_poly.pdbx_strand_id
1 'polypeptide(L)'
;MKVILQNAITLNGLIAGKNHDTSWVSDADWENFMNLVKRIGVMIIGRVTYDVMKKEGELKNYSYILTVVMTGNRKLEKEDKNLIISSKSPKQILEFLKKRYPTSL
;
A
#
# COMPACT_ATOMS: atom_id res chain seq x y z
N MET A 1 12.65 6.45 11.67
CA MET A 1 11.52 5.91 10.88
C MET A 1 10.77 4.84 11.68
N LYS A 2 9.45 4.98 11.82
CA LYS A 2 8.55 3.95 12.36
C LYS A 2 7.85 3.23 11.20
N VAL A 3 7.55 1.95 11.36
CA VAL A 3 6.81 1.14 10.38
C VAL A 3 5.49 0.71 11.00
N ILE A 4 4.39 0.92 10.28
CA ILE A 4 3.04 0.55 10.73
C ILE A 4 2.51 -0.49 9.74
N LEU A 5 2.03 -1.62 10.28
CA LEU A 5 1.27 -2.61 9.54
C LEU A 5 -0.21 -2.40 9.91
N GLN A 6 -1.05 -2.10 8.91
CA GLN A 6 -2.47 -1.88 9.12
C GLN A 6 -3.26 -2.81 8.20
N ASN A 7 -4.02 -3.73 8.78
CA ASN A 7 -4.84 -4.71 8.07
C ASN A 7 -6.21 -4.83 8.76
N ALA A 8 -7.28 -5.00 7.97
CA ALA A 8 -8.50 -5.63 8.46
C ALA A 8 -8.31 -7.15 8.42
N ILE A 9 -8.73 -7.85 9.47
CA ILE A 9 -8.64 -9.32 9.57
C ILE A 9 -9.94 -9.92 10.09
N THR A 10 -10.27 -11.11 9.62
CA THR A 10 -11.32 -11.92 10.22
C THR A 10 -10.87 -12.45 11.59
N LEU A 11 -11.82 -12.98 12.39
CA LEU A 11 -11.52 -13.54 13.71
C LEU A 11 -10.50 -14.70 13.65
N ASN A 12 -10.48 -15.46 12.56
CA ASN A 12 -9.52 -16.53 12.32
C ASN A 12 -8.25 -16.09 11.57
N GLY A 13 -8.01 -14.77 11.45
CA GLY A 13 -6.75 -14.21 10.94
C GLY A 13 -6.62 -14.15 9.42
N LEU A 14 -7.71 -14.32 8.66
CA LEU A 14 -7.68 -14.17 7.21
C LEU A 14 -7.78 -12.69 6.83
N ILE A 15 -7.00 -12.28 5.83
CA ILE A 15 -6.97 -10.90 5.29
C ILE A 15 -7.80 -10.74 4.01
N ALA A 16 -8.25 -11.85 3.41
CA ALA A 16 -9.07 -11.85 2.22
C ALA A 16 -9.80 -13.19 2.08
N GLY A 17 -10.95 -13.17 1.40
CA GLY A 17 -11.68 -14.36 0.99
C GLY A 17 -11.15 -14.97 -0.30
N LYS A 18 -11.97 -15.81 -0.93
CA LYS A 18 -11.66 -16.37 -2.27
C LYS A 18 -11.53 -15.23 -3.28
N ASN A 19 -10.63 -15.37 -4.25
CA ASN A 19 -10.39 -14.38 -5.30
C ASN A 19 -10.11 -12.96 -4.78
N HIS A 20 -9.46 -12.85 -3.63
CA HIS A 20 -9.11 -11.57 -2.98
C HIS A 20 -10.32 -10.74 -2.55
N ASP A 21 -11.46 -11.40 -2.28
CA ASP A 21 -12.67 -10.73 -1.79
C ASP A 21 -12.44 -10.07 -0.41
N THR A 22 -12.75 -8.78 -0.35
CA THR A 22 -12.69 -7.95 0.85
C THR A 22 -14.03 -7.26 1.12
N SER A 23 -15.14 -7.73 0.53
CA SER A 23 -16.49 -7.15 0.70
C SER A 23 -17.02 -7.16 2.14
N TRP A 24 -16.43 -7.99 3.01
CA TRP A 24 -16.72 -8.04 4.44
C TRP A 24 -16.03 -6.93 5.25
N VAL A 25 -15.07 -6.21 4.65
CA VAL A 25 -14.43 -5.05 5.26
C VAL A 25 -15.36 -3.86 5.10
N SER A 26 -15.65 -3.16 6.20
CA SER A 26 -16.60 -2.04 6.17
C SER A 26 -16.01 -0.80 5.49
N ASP A 27 -16.88 0.06 4.95
CA ASP A 27 -16.46 1.36 4.41
C ASP A 27 -15.73 2.23 5.46
N ALA A 28 -16.12 2.12 6.73
CA ALA A 28 -15.48 2.82 7.84
C ALA A 28 -14.04 2.33 8.08
N ASP A 29 -13.78 1.02 7.94
CA ASP A 29 -12.43 0.47 8.04
C ASP A 29 -11.54 0.96 6.89
N TRP A 30 -12.11 1.02 5.68
CA TRP A 30 -11.45 1.62 4.53
C TRP A 30 -11.13 3.10 4.77
N GLU A 31 -12.10 3.89 5.22
CA GLU A 31 -11.89 5.31 5.52
C GLU A 31 -10.81 5.51 6.60
N ASN A 32 -10.79 4.69 7.64
CA ASN A 32 -9.74 4.73 8.66
C ASN A 32 -8.36 4.43 8.10
N PHE A 33 -8.25 3.40 7.24
CA PHE A 33 -7.03 3.11 6.51
C PHE A 33 -6.60 4.29 5.64
N MET A 34 -7.53 4.88 4.87
CA MET A 34 -7.28 6.05 4.04
C MET A 34 -6.69 7.20 4.86
N ASN A 35 -7.34 7.56 5.96
CA ASN A 35 -6.93 8.68 6.80
C ASN A 35 -5.55 8.45 7.43
N LEU A 36 -5.22 7.21 7.80
CA LEU A 36 -3.88 6.85 8.26
C LEU A 36 -2.84 7.06 7.17
N VAL A 37 -3.08 6.54 5.96
CA VAL A 37 -2.11 6.62 4.85
C VAL A 37 -1.91 8.07 4.41
N LYS A 38 -2.99 8.86 4.30
CA LYS A 38 -2.93 10.30 3.98
C LYS A 38 -2.04 11.07 4.96
N ARG A 39 -2.15 10.77 6.26
CA ARG A 39 -1.33 11.41 7.29
C ARG A 39 0.15 11.02 7.21
N ILE A 40 0.47 9.80 6.77
CA ILE A 40 1.85 9.30 6.70
C ILE A 40 2.54 9.70 5.39
N GLY A 41 1.79 9.75 4.28
CA GLY A 41 2.30 10.14 2.95
C GLY A 41 3.10 9.06 2.22
N VAL A 42 3.28 7.87 2.80
CA VAL A 42 3.98 6.74 2.17
C VAL A 42 3.23 5.44 2.46
N MET A 43 3.04 4.61 1.44
CA MET A 43 2.41 3.30 1.52
C MET A 43 3.24 2.25 0.78
N ILE A 44 3.34 1.04 1.34
CA ILE A 44 3.99 -0.11 0.70
C ILE A 44 2.96 -1.23 0.62
N ILE A 45 2.67 -1.71 -0.59
CA ILE A 45 1.66 -2.75 -0.84
C ILE A 45 2.15 -3.76 -1.87
N GLY A 46 1.50 -4.93 -1.92
CA GLY A 46 1.72 -5.91 -2.98
C GLY A 46 0.94 -5.57 -4.25
N ARG A 47 1.32 -6.20 -5.38
CA ARG A 47 0.61 -6.03 -6.67
C ARG A 47 -0.88 -6.39 -6.60
N VAL A 48 -1.24 -7.46 -5.89
CA VAL A 48 -2.66 -7.85 -5.76
C VAL A 48 -3.48 -6.75 -5.10
N THR A 49 -2.99 -6.19 -3.99
CA THR A 49 -3.65 -5.07 -3.30
C THR A 49 -3.74 -3.85 -4.22
N TYR A 50 -2.68 -3.53 -4.96
CA TYR A 50 -2.70 -2.45 -5.93
C TYR A 50 -3.77 -2.64 -7.02
N ASP A 51 -3.91 -3.86 -7.56
CA ASP A 51 -4.90 -4.18 -8.59
C ASP A 51 -6.33 -4.06 -8.05
N VAL A 52 -6.58 -4.53 -6.83
CA VAL A 52 -7.87 -4.35 -6.13
C VAL A 52 -8.18 -2.88 -5.95
N MET A 53 -7.25 -2.09 -5.41
CA MET A 53 -7.43 -0.64 -5.23
C MET A 53 -7.62 0.11 -6.56
N LYS A 54 -6.97 -0.32 -7.64
CA LYS A 54 -7.16 0.25 -8.99
C LYS A 54 -8.59 -0.01 -9.48
N LYS A 55 -9.09 -1.24 -9.29
CA LYS A 55 -10.43 -1.65 -9.71
C LYS A 55 -11.53 -0.90 -8.96
N GLU A 56 -11.37 -0.72 -7.65
CA GLU A 56 -12.32 0.00 -6.81
C GLU A 56 -12.22 1.55 -6.98
N GLY A 57 -11.30 2.04 -7.82
CA GLY A 57 -11.12 3.47 -8.09
C GLY A 57 -10.38 4.24 -6.98
N GLU A 58 -9.94 3.54 -5.95
CA GLU A 58 -9.32 4.10 -4.75
C GLU A 58 -8.02 4.83 -5.05
N LEU A 59 -7.22 4.37 -6.03
CA LEU A 59 -5.92 4.96 -6.39
C LEU A 59 -5.97 6.48 -6.67
N LYS A 60 -7.12 7.02 -7.12
CA LYS A 60 -7.31 8.46 -7.35
C LYS A 60 -7.07 9.29 -6.08
N ASN A 61 -7.40 8.73 -4.91
CA ASN A 61 -7.22 9.36 -3.61
C ASN A 61 -5.75 9.39 -3.15
N TYR A 62 -4.82 8.75 -3.88
CA TYR A 62 -3.42 8.56 -3.51
C TYR A 62 -2.41 9.23 -4.44
N SER A 63 -2.85 10.08 -5.37
CA SER A 63 -1.95 10.73 -6.34
C SER A 63 -0.84 11.58 -5.71
N TYR A 64 -0.96 11.96 -4.44
CA TYR A 64 0.06 12.69 -3.66
C TYR A 64 0.81 11.81 -2.64
N ILE A 65 0.42 10.54 -2.50
CA ILE A 65 1.01 9.58 -1.56
C ILE A 65 2.04 8.75 -2.33
N LEU A 66 3.26 8.65 -1.79
CA LEU A 66 4.25 7.76 -2.36
C LEU A 66 3.82 6.31 -2.17
N THR A 67 3.39 5.66 -3.24
CA THR A 67 2.97 4.26 -3.23
C THR A 67 4.08 3.38 -3.78
N VAL A 68 4.56 2.44 -2.98
CA VAL A 68 5.53 1.43 -3.39
C VAL A 68 4.81 0.11 -3.62
N VAL A 69 4.74 -0.34 -4.87
CA VAL A 69 4.16 -1.62 -5.26
C VAL A 69 5.25 -2.68 -5.37
N MET A 70 5.15 -3.69 -4.51
CA MET A 70 6.06 -4.82 -4.47
C MET A 70 5.62 -5.91 -5.44
N THR A 71 6.46 -6.20 -6.43
CA THR A 71 6.17 -7.22 -7.44
C THR A 71 7.42 -7.69 -8.18
N GLY A 72 7.45 -8.97 -8.54
CA GLY A 72 8.42 -9.49 -9.50
C GLY A 72 8.08 -9.11 -10.95
N ASN A 73 6.84 -8.73 -11.23
CA ASN A 73 6.39 -8.36 -12.58
C ASN A 73 6.73 -6.91 -12.89
N ARG A 74 7.74 -6.71 -13.74
CA ARG A 74 8.25 -5.38 -14.14
C ARG A 74 7.41 -4.67 -15.20
N LYS A 75 6.34 -5.29 -15.69
CA LYS A 75 5.47 -4.73 -16.76
C LYS A 75 4.37 -3.78 -16.26
N LEU A 76 4.31 -3.47 -14.96
CA LEU A 76 3.42 -2.41 -14.50
C LEU A 76 3.93 -1.09 -15.08
N GLU A 77 3.08 -0.41 -15.85
CA GLU A 77 3.43 0.88 -16.42
C GLU A 77 3.54 1.93 -15.31
N LYS A 78 4.58 2.75 -15.35
CA LYS A 78 4.74 3.89 -14.44
C LYS A 78 3.81 5.02 -14.91
N GLU A 79 2.56 4.98 -14.48
CA GLU A 79 1.58 6.02 -14.83
C GLU A 79 1.68 7.25 -13.88
N ASP A 80 2.38 7.15 -12.74
CA ASP A 80 2.42 8.22 -11.74
C ASP A 80 3.83 8.49 -11.19
N LYS A 81 4.15 9.78 -11.00
CA LYS A 81 5.35 10.30 -10.35
C LYS A 81 5.49 9.86 -8.88
N ASN A 82 4.37 9.54 -8.23
CA ASN A 82 4.33 9.06 -6.85
C ASN A 82 4.18 7.52 -6.75
N LEU A 83 4.44 6.80 -7.84
CA LEU A 83 4.43 5.34 -7.88
C LEU A 83 5.84 4.76 -8.06
N ILE A 84 6.24 3.88 -7.16
CA ILE A 84 7.46 3.07 -7.29
C ILE A 84 7.06 1.61 -7.42
N ILE A 85 7.36 1.00 -8.56
CA ILE A 85 7.25 -0.45 -8.74
C ILE A 85 8.61 -1.07 -8.46
N SER A 86 8.67 -2.05 -7.56
CA SER A 86 9.93 -2.66 -7.13
C SER A 86 9.82 -4.15 -6.91
N SER A 87 10.85 -4.88 -7.34
CA SER A 87 11.04 -6.31 -7.02
C SER A 87 11.95 -6.53 -5.81
N LYS A 88 12.28 -5.47 -5.06
CA LYS A 88 13.13 -5.53 -3.86
C LYS A 88 12.36 -6.14 -2.69
N SER A 89 13.08 -6.69 -1.71
CA SER A 89 12.48 -7.21 -0.49
C SER A 89 11.94 -6.07 0.40
N PRO A 90 11.03 -6.36 1.36
CA PRO A 90 10.49 -5.33 2.25
C PRO A 90 11.60 -4.59 3.00
N LYS A 91 12.61 -5.33 3.49
CA LYS A 91 13.78 -4.76 4.18
C LYS A 91 14.53 -3.77 3.29
N GLN A 92 14.79 -4.12 2.03
CA GLN A 92 15.49 -3.24 1.09
C GLN A 92 14.70 -1.98 0.75
N ILE A 93 13.37 -2.09 0.66
CA ILE A 93 12.50 -0.92 0.44
C ILE A 93 12.54 0.02 1.64
N LEU A 94 12.46 -0.52 2.86
CA LEU A 94 12.55 0.28 4.08
C LEU A 94 13.90 1.00 4.19
N GLU A 95 15.01 0.32 3.91
CA GLU A 95 16.34 0.96 3.90
C GLU A 95 16.45 2.07 2.83
N PHE A 96 15.86 1.85 1.64
CA PHE A 96 15.78 2.89 0.62
C PHE A 96 14.98 4.10 1.09
N LEU A 97 13.81 3.89 1.70
CA LEU A 97 12.96 4.97 2.20
C LEU A 97 13.63 5.73 3.36
N LYS A 98 14.33 5.04 4.27
CA LYS A 98 15.09 5.68 5.36
C LYS A 98 16.16 6.62 4.83
N LYS A 99 16.88 6.22 3.77
CA LYS A 99 17.91 7.05 3.14
C LYS A 99 17.31 8.24 2.38
N ARG A 100 16.15 8.05 1.74
CA ARG A 100 15.46 9.09 0.97
C ARG A 100 14.79 10.14 1.86
N TYR A 101 14.23 9.72 2.99
CA TYR A 101 13.57 10.57 3.97
C TYR A 101 14.22 10.36 5.35
N PRO A 102 15.45 10.84 5.53
CA PRO A 102 16.10 10.81 6.83
C PRO A 102 15.26 11.65 7.79
N THR A 103 14.76 11.04 8.85
CA THR A 103 14.17 11.80 9.96
C THR A 103 15.28 12.65 10.56
N SER A 104 15.24 13.97 10.35
CA SER A 104 16.02 14.92 11.14
C SER A 104 15.58 14.79 12.59
N LEU A 105 16.51 14.36 13.45
CA LEU A 105 16.44 14.61 14.89
C LEU A 105 16.86 16.06 15.13
#